data_AF-A0A6N7LAA9-F1
#
_entry.id   AF-A0A6N7LAA9-F1
#
_cell.length_a   1.000
_cell.length_b   1.000
_cell.length_c   1.000
_cell.angle_alpha   90.00
_cell.angle_beta   90.00
_cell.angle_gamma   90.00
#
_symmetry.space_group_name_H-M   'P 1'
#
loop_
_entity.id
_entity.type
_entity.pdbx_description
1 polymer ?
#
loop_
_entity_poly.entity_id
_entity_poly.type
_entity_poly.pdbx_seq_one_letter_code
_entity_poly.pdbx_strand_id
1 'polypeptide(L)'
;MLKTAASKPEHLAAVRQVKAWTRERFALADDVAVMVSEIACGLPGCPPLETVVAFWTAPDRRHQFKVFKRAVEVREDDLPPSWMKNAIISDDDASCC
;
A
#
# COMPACT_ATOMS: atom_id res chain seq x y z
N MET A 1 -14.41 -12.41 15.77
CA MET A 1 -15.14 -11.12 15.79
C MET A 1 -14.96 -10.46 14.43
N LEU A 2 -15.99 -10.41 13.58
CA LEU A 2 -15.91 -9.64 12.33
C LEU A 2 -15.87 -8.15 12.70
N LYS A 3 -14.77 -7.47 12.36
CA LYS A 3 -14.70 -6.01 12.46
C LYS A 3 -15.66 -5.41 11.43
N THR A 4 -16.52 -4.50 11.85
CA THR A 4 -17.49 -3.79 11.01
C THR A 4 -16.79 -3.14 9.80
N ALA A 5 -17.49 -3.02 8.67
CA ALA A 5 -16.98 -2.26 7.54
C ALA A 5 -16.76 -0.80 7.94
N ALA A 6 -15.56 -0.25 7.69
CA ALA A 6 -15.27 1.15 7.93
C ALA A 6 -16.12 2.05 7.04
N SER A 7 -16.42 3.26 7.53
CA SER A 7 -17.17 4.25 6.76
C SER A 7 -16.31 4.81 5.61
N LYS A 8 -16.97 5.29 4.54
CA LYS A 8 -16.27 5.88 3.38
C LYS A 8 -15.30 7.02 3.77
N PRO A 9 -15.63 7.95 4.69
CA PRO A 9 -14.70 8.97 5.14
C PRO A 9 -13.49 8.41 5.90
N GLU A 10 -13.68 7.38 6.72
CA GLU A 10 -12.61 6.72 7.47
C GLU A 10 -11.63 6.04 6.52
N HIS A 11 -12.15 5.34 5.51
CA HIS A 11 -11.32 4.73 4.48
C HIS A 11 -10.51 5.77 3.70
N LEU A 12 -11.12 6.89 3.29
CA LEU A 12 -10.40 7.97 2.62
C LEU A 12 -9.34 8.63 3.50
N ALA A 13 -9.59 8.76 4.81
CA ALA A 13 -8.61 9.26 5.75
C ALA A 13 -7.41 8.31 5.89
N ALA A 14 -7.69 7.01 6.03
CA ALA A 14 -6.66 5.98 6.10
C ALA A 14 -5.80 5.94 4.82
N VAL A 15 -6.41 6.00 3.64
CA VAL A 15 -5.70 6.07 2.36
C VAL A 15 -4.76 7.28 2.31
N ARG A 16 -5.20 8.47 2.75
CA ARG A 16 -4.34 9.66 2.82
C ARG A 16 -3.17 9.46 3.78
N GLN A 17 -3.42 8.84 4.93
CA GLN A 17 -2.39 8.61 5.93
C GLN A 17 -1.33 7.61 5.46
N VAL A 18 -1.74 6.51 4.83
CA VAL A 18 -0.81 5.55 4.22
C VAL A 18 0.05 6.21 3.13
N LYS A 19 -0.52 7.10 2.32
CA LYS A 19 0.26 7.88 1.34
C LYS A 19 1.31 8.77 2.02
N ALA A 20 0.94 9.49 3.07
CA ALA A 20 1.85 10.36 3.81
C ALA A 20 3.02 9.56 4.40
N TRP A 21 2.74 8.48 5.11
CA TRP A 21 3.76 7.59 5.66
C TRP A 21 4.67 7.00 4.57
N THR A 22 4.12 6.61 3.43
CA THR A 22 4.91 6.09 2.31
C THR A 22 5.88 7.14 1.77
N ARG A 23 5.43 8.39 1.64
CA ARG A 23 6.30 9.49 1.20
C ARG A 23 7.45 9.73 2.17
N GLU A 24 7.12 9.83 3.45
CA GLU A 24 8.11 10.05 4.51
C GLU A 24 9.12 8.88 4.60
N ARG A 25 8.61 7.64 4.66
CA ARG A 25 9.43 6.42 4.81
C ARG A 25 10.46 6.23 3.70
N PHE A 26 10.14 6.63 2.46
CA PHE A 26 11.01 6.45 1.30
C PHE A 26 11.59 7.73 0.72
N ALA A 27 11.46 8.85 1.46
CA ALA A 27 11.89 10.19 1.07
C ALA A 27 11.45 10.53 -0.37
N LEU A 28 10.15 10.39 -0.65
CA LEU A 28 9.57 10.66 -1.96
C LEU A 28 9.28 12.16 -2.11
N ALA A 29 9.62 12.73 -3.26
CA ALA A 29 9.21 14.09 -3.61
C ALA A 29 7.68 14.20 -3.77
N ASP A 30 7.14 15.41 -3.69
CA ASP A 30 5.69 15.66 -3.71
C ASP A 30 5.03 15.26 -5.04
N ASP A 31 5.77 15.38 -6.14
CA ASP A 31 5.36 15.04 -7.50
C ASP A 31 5.37 13.53 -7.79
N VAL A 32 6.04 12.72 -6.97
CA VAL A 32 6.03 11.26 -7.08
C VAL A 32 4.60 10.76 -6.90
N ALA A 33 4.08 10.01 -7.87
CA ALA A 33 2.77 9.39 -7.78
C ALA A 33 2.78 8.28 -6.72
N VAL A 34 1.83 8.32 -5.77
CA VAL A 34 1.60 7.26 -4.78
C VAL A 34 0.16 6.79 -4.86
N MET A 35 -0.01 5.51 -5.18
CA MET A 35 -1.28 4.79 -5.24
C MET A 35 -1.43 3.90 -4.01
N VAL A 36 -2.63 3.89 -3.44
CA VAL A 36 -3.01 3.00 -2.34
C VAL A 36 -4.37 2.41 -2.69
N SER A 37 -4.45 1.09 -2.74
CA SER A 37 -5.64 0.35 -3.14
C SER A 37 -5.90 -0.77 -2.14
N GLU A 38 -7.16 -1.00 -1.79
CA GLU A 38 -7.59 -2.13 -0.98
C GLU A 38 -8.20 -3.18 -1.91
N ILE A 39 -7.68 -4.41 -1.90
CA ILE A 39 -8.12 -5.51 -2.78
C ILE A 39 -8.45 -6.75 -1.96
N ALA A 40 -9.35 -7.60 -2.47
CA ALA A 40 -9.68 -8.86 -1.81
C ALA A 40 -8.49 -9.83 -1.90
N CYS A 41 -8.07 -10.41 -0.77
CA CYS A 41 -7.07 -11.48 -0.79
C CYS A 41 -7.75 -12.81 -1.12
N GLY A 42 -7.41 -13.42 -2.25
CA GLY A 42 -7.98 -14.69 -2.71
C GLY A 42 -7.37 -15.95 -2.07
N LEU A 43 -6.43 -15.80 -1.13
CA LEU A 43 -5.67 -16.93 -0.59
C LEU A 43 -6.32 -17.53 0.68
N PRO A 44 -6.30 -18.86 0.86
CA PRO A 44 -6.75 -19.49 2.10
C PRO A 44 -5.99 -18.97 3.32
N GLY A 45 -6.72 -18.58 4.37
CA GLY A 45 -6.14 -18.05 5.62
C GLY A 45 -5.74 -16.57 5.55
N CYS A 46 -5.94 -15.91 4.41
CA CYS A 46 -5.65 -14.50 4.23
C CYS A 46 -6.79 -13.63 4.79
N PRO A 47 -6.50 -12.45 5.36
CA PRO A 47 -7.53 -11.47 5.69
C PRO A 47 -8.38 -11.14 4.45
N PRO A 48 -9.67 -10.81 4.60
CA PRO A 48 -10.55 -10.61 3.45
C PRO A 48 -10.10 -9.49 2.52
N LEU A 49 -9.30 -8.55 3.03
CA LEU A 49 -8.79 -7.40 2.29
C LEU A 49 -7.32 -7.17 2.62
N GLU A 50 -6.54 -6.83 1.60
CA GLU A 50 -5.15 -6.39 1.71
C GLU A 50 -4.99 -4.99 1.10
N THR A 51 -4.04 -4.22 1.63
CA THR A 51 -3.69 -2.89 1.13
C THR A 51 -2.44 -2.99 0.27
N VAL A 52 -2.56 -2.62 -0.99
CA VAL A 52 -1.45 -2.52 -1.95
C VAL A 52 -1.04 -1.06 -2.07
N VAL A 53 0.25 -0.80 -1.91
CA VAL A 53 0.84 0.52 -2.13
C VAL A 53 1.80 0.43 -3.31
N ALA A 54 1.66 1.35 -4.26
CA ALA A 54 2.59 1.49 -5.38
C ALA A 54 3.02 2.93 -5.57
N PHE A 55 4.27 3.15 -5.98
CA PHE A 55 4.80 4.47 -6.30
C PHE A 55 5.88 4.40 -7.38
N TRP A 56 6.07 5.49 -8.12
CA TRP A 56 6.99 5.54 -9.27
C TRP A 56 8.07 6.58 -9.04
N THR A 57 9.33 6.13 -8.98
CA THR A 57 10.47 7.05 -8.84
C THR A 57 11.07 7.44 -10.20
N ALA A 58 10.68 6.73 -11.26
CA ALA A 58 10.92 7.04 -12.66
C ALA A 58 9.79 6.39 -13.49
N PRO A 59 9.61 6.74 -14.79
CA PRO A 59 8.57 6.15 -15.63
C PRO A 59 8.57 4.62 -15.67
N ASP A 60 9.76 4.02 -15.64
CA ASP A 60 10.02 2.58 -15.69
C ASP A 60 10.36 1.98 -14.31
N ARG A 61 10.29 2.77 -13.23
CA ARG A 61 10.70 2.36 -11.89
C ARG A 61 9.56 2.41 -10.90
N ARG A 62 8.72 1.38 -11.00
CA ARG A 62 7.62 1.11 -10.08
C ARG A 62 8.12 0.36 -8.84
N HIS A 63 7.71 0.84 -7.68
CA HIS A 63 7.86 0.16 -6.41
C HIS A 63 6.49 -0.28 -5.92
N GLN A 64 6.39 -1.47 -5.33
CA GLN A 64 5.15 -2.01 -4.80
C GLN A 64 5.37 -2.87 -3.57
N PHE A 65 4.52 -2.70 -2.56
CA PHE A 65 4.43 -3.62 -1.42
C PHE A 65 2.98 -3.87 -1.03
N LYS A 66 2.75 -4.97 -0.30
CA LYS A 66 1.44 -5.35 0.23
C LYS A 66 1.48 -5.36 1.74
N VAL A 67 0.43 -4.85 2.36
CA VAL A 67 0.13 -5.00 3.78
C VAL A 67 -1.13 -5.84 3.87
N PHE A 68 -1.03 -7.02 4.50
CA PHE A 68 -2.16 -7.95 4.68
C PHE A 68 -3.13 -7.47 5.78
N LYS A 69 -3.63 -6.25 5.61
CA LYS A 69 -4.58 -5.55 6.47
C LYS A 69 -5.43 -4.62 5.62
N ARG A 70 -6.61 -4.29 6.12
CA ARG A 70 -7.42 -3.19 5.58
C ARG A 70 -6.69 -1.86 5.76
N ALA A 71 -6.94 -0.89 4.88
CA ALA A 71 -6.28 0.41 4.92
C ALA A 71 -6.45 1.09 6.29
N VAL A 72 -7.63 0.96 6.91
CA VAL A 72 -7.95 1.52 8.23
C VAL A 72 -7.23 0.84 9.40
N GLU A 73 -6.62 -0.32 9.15
CA GLU A 73 -5.85 -1.10 10.14
C GLU A 73 -4.34 -1.01 9.93
N VAL A 74 -3.91 -0.42 8.80
CA VAL A 74 -2.50 -0.18 8.50
C VAL A 74 -1.95 0.83 9.51
N ARG A 75 -0.81 0.50 10.08
CA ARG A 75 -0.01 1.40 10.91
C ARG A 75 1.30 1.71 10.20
N GLU A 76 1.97 2.76 10.64
CA GLU A 76 3.25 3.16 10.06
C GLU A 76 4.30 2.03 10.12
N ASP A 77 4.35 1.29 11.22
CA ASP A 77 5.28 0.17 11.41
C ASP A 77 4.99 -1.04 10.51
N ASP A 78 3.84 -1.07 9.84
CA ASP A 78 3.52 -2.10 8.85
C ASP A 78 4.19 -1.82 7.49
N LEU A 79 4.70 -0.60 7.27
CA LEU A 79 5.41 -0.27 6.04
C LEU A 79 6.81 -0.87 6.06
N PRO A 80 7.34 -1.30 4.89
CA PRO A 80 8.71 -1.75 4.81
C PRO A 80 9.68 -0.68 5.32
N PRO A 81 10.79 -1.09 5.95
CA PRO A 81 11.82 -0.15 6.35
C PRO A 81 12.43 0.53 5.11
N SER A 82 12.91 1.76 5.29
CA SER A 82 13.39 2.62 4.19
C SER A 82 14.46 1.96 3.32
N TRP A 83 15.36 1.18 3.94
CA TRP A 83 16.43 0.44 3.25
C TRP A 83 15.93 -0.67 2.32
N MET A 84 14.66 -1.08 2.41
CA MET A 84 14.05 -2.08 1.54
C MET A 84 13.53 -1.49 0.23
N LYS A 85 13.61 -0.17 0.01
CA LYS A 85 13.04 0.53 -1.17
C LYS A 85 13.36 -0.13 -2.51
N ASN A 86 14.59 -0.62 -2.70
CA ASN A 86 14.98 -1.27 -3.96
C ASN A 86 14.53 -2.74 -4.05
N ALA A 87 14.33 -3.42 -2.92
CA ALA A 87 13.83 -4.80 -2.90
C ALA A 87 12.33 -4.89 -3.23
N ILE A 88 11.61 -3.76 -3.16
CA ILE A 88 10.20 -3.65 -3.55
C ILE A 88 10.03 -3.04 -4.95
N ILE A 89 11.09 -2.99 -5.77
CA ILE A 89 10.92 -2.69 -7.20
C ILE A 89 10.16 -3.84 -7.83
N SER A 90 9.10 -3.51 -8.57
CA SER A 90 8.27 -4.50 -9.26
C SER A 90 8.37 -4.28 -10.76
N ASP A 91 8.70 -5.34 -11.51
CA ASP A 91 8.80 -5.32 -12.98
C ASP A 91 7.42 -5.43 -13.67
N ASP A 92 6.33 -5.32 -12.91
CA ASP A 92 5.01 -5.77 -13.33
C ASP A 92 4.23 -4.67 -14.06
N ASP A 93 4.49 -4.54 -15.37
CA ASP A 93 3.54 -4.04 -16.37
C ASP A 93 2.51 -5.15 -16.68
N ALA A 94 1.63 -5.40 -15.70
CA ALA A 94 0.43 -6.25 -15.76
C ALA A 94 0.56 -7.73 -15.31
N SER A 95 -0.18 -8.01 -14.23
CA SER A 95 -1.19 -9.08 -14.18
C SER A 95 -0.69 -10.51 -14.43
N CYS A 96 -0.30 -11.20 -13.36
CA CYS A 96 -0.65 -12.62 -13.27
C CYS A 96 -2.00 -12.76 -12.56
N CYS A 97 -3.03 -12.96 -13.38
CA CYS A 97 -4.36 -13.47 -13.05
C CYS A 97 -4.30 -14.75 -12.21
#